data_AF-A0A0T5ZGP2-F1
#
_entry.id   AF-A0A0T5ZGP2-F1
#
_cell.length_a   1.000
_cell.length_b   1.000
_cell.length_c   1.000
_cell.angle_alpha   90.00
_cell.angle_beta   90.00
_cell.angle_gamma   90.00
#
_symmetry.space_group_name_H-M   'P 1'
#
loop_
_entity.id
_entity.type
_entity.pdbx_description
1 polymer ?
#
loop_
_entity_poly.entity_id
_entity_poly.type
_entity_poly.pdbx_seq_one_letter_code
_entity_poly.pdbx_strand_id
1 'polypeptide(L)'
;MKYKNNQVFKAILTTKGRKTGREHSVWLRAVLYEDKIYFSRHKLDGDWLKNAVSNPDVKVGFDDSSFSGRATLVSDKHLAEKISELKYPGEERAKENRIVLEVMLN
;
A
#
# COMPACT_ATOMS: atom_id res chain seq x y z
N MET A 1 4.33 16.86 3.30
CA MET A 1 4.90 15.50 3.46
C MET A 1 6.42 15.59 3.36
N LYS A 2 7.16 14.87 4.22
CA LYS A 2 8.63 14.78 4.16
C LYS A 2 9.13 13.97 2.96
N TYR A 3 8.30 13.07 2.47
CA TYR A 3 8.60 12.21 1.33
C TYR A 3 8.34 12.94 0.01
N LYS A 4 9.26 12.75 -0.94
CA LYS A 4 9.12 13.24 -2.32
C LYS A 4 8.34 12.21 -3.14
N ASN A 5 7.74 12.68 -4.24
CA ASN A 5 7.17 11.78 -5.24
C ASN A 5 8.24 10.77 -5.72
N ASN A 6 7.82 9.55 -6.06
CA ASN A 6 8.66 8.40 -6.42
C ASN A 6 9.52 7.81 -5.28
N GLN A 7 9.21 8.11 -4.03
CA GLN A 7 10.02 7.67 -2.89
C GLN A 7 9.46 6.43 -2.19
N VAL A 8 10.35 5.51 -1.83
CA VAL A 8 10.04 4.39 -0.92
C VAL A 8 10.18 4.83 0.52
N PHE A 9 9.20 4.47 1.36
CA PHE A 9 9.25 4.77 2.78
C PHE A 9 8.63 3.66 3.63
N LYS A 10 8.90 3.70 4.93
CA LYS A 10 8.27 2.80 5.90
C LYS A 10 6.95 3.42 6.35
N ALA A 11 5.88 2.64 6.28
CA ALA A 11 4.58 3.03 6.77
C ALA A 11 3.92 1.89 7.55
N ILE A 12 3.07 2.25 8.50
CA ILE A 12 2.11 1.33 9.10
C ILE A 12 0.82 1.44 8.29
N LEU A 13 0.32 0.31 7.76
CA LEU A 13 -1.03 0.24 7.23
C LEU A 13 -1.93 -0.40 8.29
N THR A 14 -2.95 0.34 8.73
CA THR A 14 -3.98 -0.17 9.65
C THR A 14 -5.28 -0.40 8.88
N THR A 15 -5.80 -1.61 8.99
CA THR A 15 -7.04 -2.07 8.34
C THR A 15 -8.03 -2.60 9.36
N LYS A 16 -9.32 -2.68 9.01
CA LYS A 16 -10.32 -3.35 9.84
C LYS A 16 -10.42 -4.83 9.47
N GLY A 17 -10.21 -5.72 10.43
CA GLY A 17 -10.32 -7.16 10.26
C GLY A 17 -11.69 -7.56 9.73
N ARG A 18 -11.76 -8.07 8.50
CA ARG A 18 -13.03 -8.42 7.82
C ARG A 18 -13.90 -9.43 8.56
N LYS A 19 -13.29 -10.26 9.42
CA LYS A 19 -13.99 -11.26 10.24
C LYS A 19 -14.26 -10.79 11.68
N THR A 20 -13.34 -10.02 12.25
CA THR A 20 -13.35 -9.68 13.69
C THR A 20 -13.81 -8.27 13.98
N GLY A 21 -13.83 -7.39 12.98
CA GLY A 21 -14.08 -5.96 13.13
C GLY A 21 -12.97 -5.18 13.86
N ARG A 22 -11.90 -5.83 14.31
CA ARG A 22 -10.80 -5.21 15.07
C ARG A 22 -9.74 -4.63 14.14
N GLU A 23 -9.02 -3.62 14.59
CA GLU A 23 -7.88 -3.08 13.84
C GLU A 23 -6.77 -4.12 13.68
N HIS A 24 -6.12 -4.10 12.52
CA HIS A 24 -4.96 -4.91 12.17
C HIS A 24 -3.92 -4.01 11.50
N SER A 25 -2.78 -3.84 12.16
CA SER A 25 -1.70 -2.95 11.74
C SER A 25 -0.47 -3.74 11.30
N VAL A 26 0.11 -3.36 10.18
CA VAL A 26 1.33 -3.98 9.64
C VAL A 26 2.34 -2.94 9.18
N TRP A 27 3.62 -3.18 9.49
CA TRP A 27 4.72 -2.39 8.95
C TRP A 27 5.07 -2.85 7.54
N LEU A 28 5.07 -1.92 6.58
CA LEU A 28 5.29 -2.21 5.17
C LEU A 28 6.21 -1.17 4.53
N ARG A 29 6.92 -1.58 3.46
CA ARG A 29 7.53 -0.65 2.50
C ARG A 29 6.42 -0.15 1.56
N ALA A 30 6.18 1.14 1.59
CA ALA A 30 5.25 1.85 0.72
C ALA A 30 6.00 2.66 -0.34
N VAL A 31 5.31 3.00 -1.43
CA VAL A 31 5.78 3.92 -2.47
C VAL A 31 4.86 5.14 -2.48
N LEU A 32 5.42 6.35 -2.44
CA LEU A 32 4.68 7.57 -2.73
C LEU A 32 4.82 7.84 -4.24
N TYR A 33 3.70 7.84 -4.96
CA TYR A 33 3.67 8.11 -6.40
C TYR A 33 2.42 8.96 -6.73
N GLU A 34 2.59 10.08 -7.43
CA GLU A 34 1.50 11.00 -7.83
C GLU A 34 0.55 11.34 -6.65
N ASP A 35 1.14 11.72 -5.51
CA ASP A 35 0.44 12.08 -4.26
C ASP A 35 -0.43 10.96 -3.64
N LYS A 36 -0.21 9.72 -4.07
CA LYS A 36 -0.87 8.53 -3.52
C LYS A 36 0.13 7.55 -2.94
N ILE A 37 -0.34 6.76 -1.99
CA ILE A 37 0.50 5.79 -1.28
C ILE A 37 0.17 4.39 -1.79
N TYR A 38 1.20 3.64 -2.17
CA TYR A 38 1.04 2.30 -2.72
C TYR A 38 1.69 1.24 -1.84
N PHE A 39 0.91 0.21 -1.54
CA PHE A 39 1.38 -1.04 -0.95
C PHE A 39 1.32 -2.15 -2.00
N SER A 40 2.18 -3.15 -1.89
CA SER A 40 2.20 -4.23 -2.86
C SER A 40 2.59 -5.57 -2.26
N ARG A 41 2.02 -6.64 -2.82
CA ARG A 41 2.22 -8.03 -2.41
C ARG A 41 2.19 -8.96 -3.62
N HIS A 42 2.85 -10.11 -3.53
CA HIS A 42 2.88 -11.11 -4.59
C HIS A 42 1.51 -11.79 -4.82
N LYS A 43 0.73 -11.99 -3.75
CA LYS A 43 -0.56 -12.70 -3.78
C LYS A 43 -1.59 -12.02 -2.90
N LEU A 44 -2.88 -12.29 -3.15
CA LEU A 44 -4.02 -11.78 -2.37
C LEU A 44 -4.21 -12.56 -1.06
N ASP A 45 -3.13 -13.08 -0.46
CA ASP A 45 -3.20 -13.99 0.68
C ASP A 45 -3.02 -13.28 2.04
N GLY A 46 -2.53 -12.04 2.03
CA GLY A 46 -2.32 -11.23 3.23
C GLY A 46 -3.59 -10.72 3.88
N ASP A 47 -3.67 -10.82 5.20
CA ASP A 47 -4.86 -10.33 5.92
C ASP A 47 -5.06 -8.83 5.76
N TRP A 48 -4.01 -8.01 5.85
CA TRP A 48 -4.12 -6.57 5.56
C TRP A 48 -4.72 -6.28 4.18
N LEU A 49 -4.33 -7.05 3.15
CA LEU A 49 -4.80 -6.83 1.78
C LEU A 49 -6.26 -7.29 1.62
N LYS A 50 -6.59 -8.47 2.13
CA LYS A 50 -7.98 -8.97 2.14
C LYS A 50 -8.90 -8.06 2.96
N ASN A 51 -8.39 -7.48 4.04
CA ASN A 51 -9.13 -6.54 4.88
C ASN A 51 -9.40 -5.24 4.12
N ALA A 52 -8.38 -4.64 3.51
CA ALA A 52 -8.53 -3.42 2.71
C ALA A 52 -9.45 -3.59 1.49
N VAL A 53 -9.45 -4.78 0.87
CA VAL A 53 -10.40 -5.11 -0.21
C VAL A 53 -11.83 -5.21 0.31
N SER A 54 -12.03 -5.78 1.50
CA SER A 54 -13.36 -5.95 2.10
C SER A 54 -13.90 -4.66 2.72
N ASN A 55 -13.03 -3.81 3.25
CA ASN A 55 -13.34 -2.51 3.80
C ASN A 55 -12.22 -1.53 3.39
N PRO A 56 -12.49 -0.62 2.45
CA PRO A 56 -11.47 0.25 1.88
C PRO A 56 -11.07 1.39 2.82
N ASP A 57 -11.78 1.61 3.93
CA ASP A 57 -11.40 2.65 4.89
C ASP A 57 -10.21 2.15 5.72
N VAL A 58 -9.07 2.83 5.57
CA VAL A 58 -7.79 2.46 6.18
C VAL A 58 -7.16 3.66 6.88
N LYS A 59 -6.13 3.40 7.69
CA LYS A 59 -5.23 4.44 8.18
C LYS A 59 -3.80 4.13 7.75
N VAL A 60 -3.05 5.18 7.42
CA VAL A 60 -1.63 5.09 7.09
C VAL A 60 -0.84 5.90 8.09
N GLY A 61 0.05 5.23 8.82
CA GLY A 61 0.97 5.84 9.79
C GLY A 61 2.37 6.02 9.21
N PHE A 62 2.89 7.23 9.30
CA PHE A 62 4.29 7.58 8.97
C PHE A 62 4.63 8.92 9.64
N ASP A 63 5.92 9.16 9.88
CA ASP A 63 6.42 10.40 10.52
C ASP A 63 5.66 10.75 11.82
N ASP A 64 5.47 9.75 12.69
CA ASP A 64 4.75 9.85 13.97
C ASP A 64 3.30 10.35 13.89
N SER A 65 2.76 10.39 12.67
CA SER A 65 1.40 10.82 12.35
C SER A 65 0.60 9.65 11.78
N SER A 66 -0.72 9.75 11.86
CA SER A 66 -1.66 8.75 11.31
C SER A 66 -2.75 9.45 10.53
N PHE A 67 -2.95 9.02 9.29
CA PHE A 67 -3.86 9.66 8.34
C PHE A 67 -4.92 8.65 7.90
N SER A 68 -6.18 9.06 7.87
CA SER A 68 -7.25 8.27 7.26
C SER A 68 -7.10 8.29 5.74
N GLY A 69 -7.51 7.22 5.08
CA GLY A 69 -7.52 7.14 3.63
C GLY A 69 -8.44 6.05 3.10
N ARG A 70 -8.60 6.05 1.78
CA ARG A 70 -9.39 5.06 1.05
C ARG A 70 -8.48 4.21 0.17
N ALA A 71 -8.57 2.90 0.35
CA ALA A 71 -7.79 1.92 -0.37
C ALA A 71 -8.52 1.40 -1.62
N THR A 72 -7.80 1.12 -2.70
CA THR A 72 -8.34 0.55 -3.94
C THR A 72 -7.30 -0.33 -4.62
N LEU A 73 -7.72 -1.46 -5.20
CA LEU A 73 -6.81 -2.28 -5.99
C LEU A 73 -6.53 -1.61 -7.33
N VAL A 74 -5.25 -1.55 -7.69
CA VAL A 74 -4.83 -1.08 -9.00
C VAL A 74 -5.14 -2.15 -10.04
N SER A 75 -5.96 -1.79 -11.03
CA SER A 75 -6.26 -2.64 -12.20
C SER A 75 -5.31 -2.38 -13.38
N ASP A 76 -4.69 -1.20 -13.44
CA ASP A 76 -3.72 -0.86 -14.48
C ASP A 76 -2.39 -1.59 -14.24
N LYS A 77 -2.07 -2.49 -15.17
CA LYS A 77 -0.85 -3.29 -15.15
C LYS A 77 0.41 -2.41 -15.25
N HIS A 78 0.42 -1.36 -16.07
CA HIS A 78 1.58 -0.49 -16.22
C HIS A 78 1.86 0.28 -14.94
N LEU A 79 0.81 0.75 -14.26
CA LEU A 79 0.95 1.36 -12.95
C LEU A 79 1.48 0.34 -11.93
N ALA A 80 0.94 -0.88 -11.89
CA ALA A 80 1.42 -1.91 -10.98
C ALA A 80 2.92 -2.24 -11.18
N GLU A 81 3.37 -2.35 -12.44
CA GLU A 81 4.77 -2.54 -12.81
C GLU A 81 5.63 -1.34 -12.39
N LYS A 82 5.16 -0.11 -12.66
CA LYS A 82 5.84 1.13 -12.25
C LYS A 82 6.06 1.19 -10.74
N ILE A 83 5.04 0.85 -9.95
CA ILE A 83 5.13 0.81 -8.49
C ILE A 83 6.12 -0.28 -8.03
N SER A 84 6.15 -1.44 -8.69
CA SER A 84 7.10 -2.50 -8.37
C SER A 84 8.55 -2.07 -8.62
N GLU A 85 8.81 -1.41 -9.76
CA GLU A 85 10.12 -0.85 -10.11
C GLU A 85 10.56 0.23 -9.11
N LEU A 86 9.68 1.17 -8.77
CA LEU A 86 9.97 2.20 -7.76
C LEU A 86 10.30 1.58 -6.39
N LYS A 87 9.67 0.45 -6.05
CA LYS A 87 9.85 -0.21 -4.76
C LYS A 87 11.18 -0.97 -4.66
N TYR A 88 11.66 -1.51 -5.78
CA TYR A 88 12.83 -2.39 -5.88
C TYR A 88 13.69 -2.06 -7.12
N PRO A 89 14.24 -0.84 -7.21
CA PRO A 89 14.88 -0.36 -8.44
C PRO A 89 16.08 -1.23 -8.82
N GLY A 90 16.07 -1.74 -10.06
CA GLY A 90 17.13 -2.60 -10.59
C GLY A 90 17.21 -4.02 -10.00
N GLU A 91 16.27 -4.42 -9.14
CA GLU A 91 16.21 -5.78 -8.62
C GLU A 91 15.35 -6.69 -9.51
N GLU A 92 15.73 -7.95 -9.73
CA GLU A 92 14.93 -8.92 -10.51
C GLU A 92 13.51 -9.07 -9.98
N ARG A 93 13.34 -8.93 -8.66
CA ARG A 93 12.04 -9.00 -8.01
C ARG A 93 11.08 -7.88 -8.39
N ALA A 94 11.55 -6.79 -9.02
CA ALA A 94 10.68 -5.75 -9.55
C ALA A 94 9.80 -6.27 -10.70
N LYS A 95 10.31 -7.24 -11.47
CA LYS A 95 9.65 -7.87 -12.62
C LYS A 95 8.57 -8.88 -12.23
N GLU A 96 8.46 -9.21 -10.95
CA GLU A 96 7.45 -10.14 -10.47
C GLU A 96 6.04 -9.53 -10.49
N ASN A 97 5.05 -10.32 -10.89
CA ASN A 97 3.65 -9.92 -10.80
C ASN A 97 3.27 -9.60 -9.35
N ARG A 98 2.69 -8.41 -9.15
CA ARG A 98 2.26 -7.94 -7.85
C ARG A 98 0.86 -7.37 -7.88
N ILE A 99 0.14 -7.66 -6.82
CA ILE A 99 -1.10 -6.96 -6.48
C ILE A 99 -0.70 -5.67 -5.79
N VAL A 100 -1.20 -4.56 -6.31
CA VAL A 100 -0.93 -3.22 -5.79
C VAL A 100 -2.22 -2.66 -5.20
N LEU A 101 -2.10 -2.16 -3.97
CA LEU A 101 -3.14 -1.45 -3.25
C LEU A 101 -2.75 0.03 -3.24
N GLU A 102 -3.52 0.85 -3.93
CA GLU A 102 -3.46 2.31 -3.87
C GLU A 102 -4.19 2.80 -2.62
N VAL A 103 -3.68 3.82 -1.96
CA VAL A 103 -4.34 4.53 -0.86
C VAL A 103 -4.29 6.01 -1.14
N MET A 104 -5.47 6.62 -1.25
CA MET A 104 -5.67 8.06 -1.27
C MET A 104 -5.93 8.54 0.15
N LEU A 105 -5.13 9.48 0.66
CA LEU A 105 -5.36 10.09 1.97
C LEU A 105 -6.51 11.10 1.91
N ASN A 106 -7.22 11.26 3.03
CA ASN A 106 -8.31 12.23 3.20
C ASN A 106 -7.83 13.55 3.77
#